data_AF-A0A2N1R8A2-F1
#
_entry.id   AF-A0A2N1R8A2-F1
#
_cell.length_a   1.000
_cell.length_b   1.000
_cell.length_c   1.000
_cell.angle_alpha   90.00
_cell.angle_beta   90.00
_cell.angle_gamma   90.00
#
_symmetry.space_group_name_H-M   'P 1'
#
loop_
_entity.id
_entity.type
_entity.pdbx_description
1 polymer ?
#
loop_
_entity_poly.entity_id
_entity_poly.type
_entity_poly.pdbx_seq_one_letter_code
_entity_poly.pdbx_strand_id
1 'polypeptide(L)'
;FPYFLIFELIGPFYEFAGYPLLLIGFATGALHWHIFVIMFCAILLFGLLISMVSLVLSERGIIYFRRKELASLLGYSILENFGFRQLMGWVRVFASVGMLVKNKGWQKLERKGFASGPANAVRKV
;
A
#
# COMPACT_ATOMS: atom_id res chain seq x y z
N PHE A 1 20.22 -5.63 -0.84
CA PHE A 1 20.43 -4.28 -1.40
C PHE A 1 19.84 -4.07 -2.81
N PRO A 2 20.11 -4.89 -3.84
CA PRO A 2 19.61 -4.60 -5.19
C PRO A 2 18.07 -4.64 -5.30
N TYR A 3 17.41 -5.59 -4.60
CA TYR A 3 15.94 -5.67 -4.55
C TYR A 3 15.29 -4.35 -4.11
N PHE A 4 15.79 -3.76 -3.02
CA PHE A 4 15.21 -2.56 -2.44
C PHE A 4 15.32 -1.36 -3.41
N LEU A 5 16.42 -1.23 -4.13
CA LEU A 5 16.57 -0.16 -5.12
C LEU A 5 15.65 -0.36 -6.33
N ILE A 6 15.56 -1.58 -6.86
CA ILE A 6 14.82 -1.84 -8.10
C ILE A 6 13.31 -1.85 -7.87
N PHE A 7 12.84 -2.51 -6.81
CA PHE A 7 11.40 -2.67 -6.60
C PHE A 7 10.83 -1.58 -5.69
N GLU A 8 11.53 -1.21 -4.61
CA GLU A 8 11.02 -0.23 -3.65
C GLU A 8 11.16 1.21 -4.17
N LEU A 9 12.33 1.55 -4.72
CA LEU A 9 12.61 2.91 -5.17
C LEU A 9 12.11 3.15 -6.60
N ILE A 10 12.43 2.27 -7.56
CA ILE A 10 12.06 2.47 -8.98
C ILE A 10 10.61 2.07 -9.27
N GLY A 11 10.05 1.09 -8.53
CA GLY A 11 8.69 0.59 -8.74
C GLY A 11 7.60 1.68 -8.82
N PRO A 12 7.52 2.63 -7.86
CA PRO A 12 6.55 3.73 -7.93
C PRO A 12 6.67 4.60 -9.20
N PHE A 13 7.89 4.85 -9.67
CA PHE A 13 8.10 5.65 -10.89
C PHE A 13 7.68 4.88 -12.14
N TYR A 14 7.89 3.56 -12.18
CA TYR A 14 7.46 2.72 -13.29
C TYR A 14 5.93 2.68 -13.40
N GLU A 15 5.23 2.50 -12.27
CA GLU A 15 3.77 2.59 -12.22
C GLU A 15 3.28 3.96 -12.72
N PHE A 16 3.93 5.04 -12.30
CA PHE A 16 3.55 6.39 -12.71
C PHE A 16 3.83 6.67 -14.20
N ALA A 17 4.94 6.17 -14.74
CA ALA A 17 5.30 6.30 -16.15
C ALA A 17 4.34 5.53 -17.07
N GLY A 18 3.67 4.48 -16.57
CA GLY A 18 2.67 3.73 -17.31
C GLY A 18 1.47 4.58 -17.76
N TYR A 19 1.05 5.58 -16.99
CA TYR A 19 -0.09 6.44 -17.33
C TYR A 19 0.14 7.30 -18.60
N PRO A 20 1.23 8.10 -18.71
CA PRO A 20 1.51 8.86 -19.93
C PRO A 20 1.82 7.93 -21.12
N LEU A 21 2.49 6.80 -20.91
CA LEU A 21 2.72 5.80 -21.96
C LEU A 21 1.40 5.26 -22.54
N LEU A 22 0.40 5.02 -21.69
CA LEU A 22 -0.94 4.63 -22.11
C LEU A 22 -1.59 5.71 -22.99
N LEU A 23 -1.53 6.97 -22.57
CA LEU A 23 -2.08 8.09 -23.33
C LEU A 23 -1.40 8.25 -24.70
N ILE A 24 -0.07 8.16 -24.75
CA ILE A 24 0.70 8.22 -25.98
C ILE A 24 0.37 7.02 -26.89
N GLY A 25 0.23 5.82 -26.32
CA GLY A 25 -0.12 4.61 -27.06
C GLY A 25 -1.50 4.70 -27.72
N PHE A 26 -2.48 5.29 -27.04
CA PHE A 26 -3.79 5.58 -27.64
C PHE A 26 -3.73 6.70 -28.68
N ALA A 27 -3.00 7.79 -28.41
CA ALA A 27 -2.89 8.93 -29.33
C ALA A 27 -2.19 8.59 -30.64
N THR A 28 -1.19 7.70 -30.60
CA THR A 28 -0.44 7.23 -31.79
C THR A 28 -1.12 6.06 -32.50
N GLY A 29 -2.20 5.50 -31.94
CA GLY A 29 -2.85 4.30 -32.45
C GLY A 29 -2.03 3.01 -32.27
N ALA A 30 -0.89 3.08 -31.56
CA ALA A 30 -0.07 1.92 -31.25
C ALA A 30 -0.78 0.91 -30.32
N LEU A 31 -1.78 1.38 -29.56
CA LEU A 31 -2.54 0.56 -28.63
C LEU A 31 -3.96 0.28 -29.13
N HIS A 32 -4.25 -0.99 -29.38
CA HIS A 32 -5.58 -1.43 -29.80
C HIS A 32 -6.52 -1.56 -28.59
N TRP A 33 -7.70 -0.92 -28.68
CA TRP A 33 -8.69 -0.86 -27.59
C TRP A 33 -9.06 -2.24 -27.04
N HIS A 34 -9.29 -3.23 -27.91
CA HIS A 34 -9.70 -4.57 -27.48
C HIS A 34 -8.61 -5.26 -26.65
N ILE A 35 -7.34 -5.11 -27.03
CA ILE A 35 -6.21 -5.70 -26.30
C ILE A 35 -6.08 -5.04 -24.94
N PHE A 36 -6.19 -3.70 -24.90
CA PHE A 36 -6.16 -2.94 -23.66
C PHE A 36 -7.23 -3.42 -22.67
N VAL A 37 -8.49 -3.53 -23.10
CA VAL A 37 -9.59 -3.96 -22.21
C VAL A 37 -9.36 -5.38 -21.69
N ILE A 38 -8.95 -6.32 -22.55
CA ILE A 38 -8.68 -7.70 -22.13
C ILE A 38 -7.54 -7.75 -21.10
N MET A 39 -6.43 -7.04 -21.36
CA MET A 39 -5.29 -6.98 -20.45
C MET A 39 -5.63 -6.28 -19.14
N PHE A 40 -6.38 -5.18 -19.21
CA PHE A 40 -6.85 -4.46 -18.03
C PHE A 40 -7.73 -5.33 -17.15
N CYS A 41 -8.72 -6.03 -17.73
CA CYS A 41 -9.55 -6.99 -17.00
C CYS A 41 -8.71 -8.13 -16.42
N ALA A 42 -7.77 -8.69 -17.18
CA ALA A 42 -6.90 -9.77 -16.69
C ALA A 42 -6.08 -9.34 -15.47
N ILE A 43 -5.46 -8.16 -15.50
CA ILE A 43 -4.66 -7.64 -14.38
C ILE A 43 -5.54 -7.35 -13.16
N LEU A 44 -6.73 -6.77 -13.36
CA LEU A 44 -7.69 -6.53 -12.27
C LEU A 44 -8.14 -7.82 -11.60
N LEU A 45 -8.53 -8.83 -12.39
CA LEU A 45 -8.93 -10.13 -11.88
C LEU A 45 -7.78 -10.83 -11.16
N PHE A 46 -6.57 -10.77 -11.71
CA PHE A 46 -5.39 -11.36 -11.08
C PHE A 46 -5.07 -10.70 -9.73
N GLY A 47 -5.13 -9.36 -9.65
CA GLY A 47 -4.94 -8.63 -8.40
C GLY A 47 -5.98 -9.00 -7.34
N LEU A 48 -7.24 -9.16 -7.75
CA LEU A 48 -8.34 -9.59 -6.88
C LEU A 48 -8.15 -11.03 -6.40
N LEU A 49 -7.73 -11.94 -7.28
CA LEU A 49 -7.44 -13.33 -6.94
C LEU A 49 -6.30 -13.42 -5.91
N ILE A 50 -5.22 -12.66 -6.08
CA ILE A 50 -4.11 -12.64 -5.12
C ILE A 50 -4.59 -12.16 -3.74
N SER A 51 -5.38 -11.07 -3.69
CA SER A 51 -5.93 -10.56 -2.43
C SER A 51 -6.82 -11.60 -1.75
N MET A 52 -7.71 -12.26 -2.50
CA MET A 52 -8.57 -13.32 -1.96
C MET A 52 -7.78 -14.53 -1.46
N VAL A 53 -6.79 -15.01 -2.23
CA VAL A 53 -5.93 -16.14 -1.83
C VAL A 53 -5.14 -15.81 -0.58
N SER A 54 -4.58 -14.59 -0.48
CA SER A 54 -3.86 -14.13 0.71
C SER A 54 -4.76 -14.17 1.95
N LEU A 55 -6.00 -13.68 1.85
CA LEU A 55 -6.96 -13.69 2.95
C LEU A 55 -7.33 -15.12 3.38
N VAL A 56 -7.64 -16.00 2.42
CA VAL A 56 -7.98 -17.40 2.70
C VAL A 56 -6.79 -18.14 3.32
N LEU A 57 -5.58 -17.88 2.84
CA LEU A 57 -4.37 -18.48 3.36
C LEU A 57 -4.08 -18.01 4.80
N SER A 58 -4.31 -16.73 5.08
CA SER A 58 -4.16 -16.17 6.42
C SER A 58 -5.12 -16.82 7.43
N GLU A 59 -6.36 -17.10 7.04
CA GLU A 59 -7.36 -17.75 7.91
C GLU A 59 -7.02 -19.23 8.19
N ARG A 60 -6.37 -19.93 7.24
CA ARG A 60 -5.97 -21.34 7.42
C ARG A 60 -4.83 -21.53 8.42
N GLY A 61 -3.98 -20.52 8.61
CA GLY A 61 -2.85 -20.60 9.54
C GLY A 61 -3.29 -20.40 10.99
N ILE A 62 -4.08 -19.36 11.25
CA ILE A 62 -4.59 -19.00 12.57
C ILE A 62 -6.03 -18.52 12.37
N ILE A 63 -6.98 -19.14 13.05
CA ILE A 63 -8.40 -18.78 12.92
C ILE A 63 -8.60 -17.43 13.62
N TYR A 64 -8.71 -16.37 12.84
CA TYR A 64 -8.87 -15.01 13.36
C TYR A 64 -10.32 -14.52 13.28
N PHE A 65 -11.09 -15.00 12.30
CA PHE A 65 -12.37 -14.38 11.96
C PHE A 65 -13.54 -15.36 11.91
N ARG A 66 -14.73 -14.89 12.30
CA ARG A 66 -15.97 -15.64 12.08
C ARG A 66 -16.29 -15.62 10.58
N ARG A 67 -16.96 -16.67 10.07
CA ARG A 67 -17.31 -16.80 8.63
C ARG A 67 -18.01 -15.55 8.04
N LYS A 68 -18.79 -14.84 8.85
CA LYS A 68 -19.46 -13.58 8.44
C LYS A 68 -18.49 -12.41 8.27
N GLU A 69 -17.48 -12.31 9.13
CA GLU A 69 -16.43 -11.29 9.07
C GLU A 69 -15.53 -11.55 7.86
N LEU A 70 -15.21 -12.82 7.59
CA LEU A 70 -14.44 -13.21 6.42
C LEU A 70 -15.16 -12.85 5.11
N ALA A 71 -16.47 -13.05 5.02
CA ALA A 71 -17.26 -12.63 3.86
C ALA A 71 -17.27 -11.10 3.68
N SER A 72 -17.34 -10.34 4.78
CA SER A 72 -17.22 -8.87 4.73
C SER A 72 -15.82 -8.42 4.27
N LEU A 73 -14.75 -9.09 4.75
CA LEU A 73 -13.38 -8.80 4.34
C LEU A 73 -13.16 -9.12 2.85
N LEU A 74 -13.74 -10.20 2.33
CA LEU A 74 -13.71 -10.49 0.90
C LEU A 74 -14.35 -9.35 0.08
N GLY A 75 -15.48 -8.80 0.55
CA GLY A 75 -16.09 -7.62 -0.06
C GLY A 75 -15.15 -6.40 -0.04
N TYR A 76 -14.47 -6.16 1.08
CA TYR A 76 -13.47 -5.09 1.18
C TYR A 76 -12.26 -5.31 0.26
N SER A 77 -11.79 -6.55 0.09
CA SER A 77 -10.70 -6.86 -0.85
C SER A 77 -11.05 -6.52 -2.30
N ILE A 78 -12.33 -6.63 -2.68
CA ILE A 78 -12.80 -6.17 -4.00
C ILE A 78 -12.73 -4.64 -4.06
N LEU A 79 -13.31 -3.96 -3.06
CA LEU A 79 -13.36 -2.49 -3.01
C LEU A 79 -11.97 -1.85 -3.02
N GLU A 80 -11.00 -2.47 -2.35
CA GLU A 80 -9.61 -1.99 -2.28
C GLU A 80 -8.95 -1.90 -3.67
N ASN A 81 -9.29 -2.82 -4.59
CA ASN A 81 -8.77 -2.80 -5.96
C ASN A 81 -9.32 -1.59 -6.76
N PHE A 82 -10.47 -1.04 -6.33
CA PHE A 82 -11.12 0.12 -6.94
C PHE A 82 -10.88 1.39 -6.12
N GLY A 83 -9.73 2.03 -6.33
CA GLY A 83 -9.40 3.36 -5.82
C GLY A 83 -8.31 3.34 -4.76
N PHE A 84 -8.40 2.45 -3.77
CA PHE A 84 -7.43 2.42 -2.67
C PHE A 84 -6.03 2.03 -3.14
N ARG A 85 -5.93 1.01 -4.01
CA ARG A 85 -4.66 0.58 -4.59
C ARG A 85 -4.00 1.70 -5.41
N GLN A 86 -4.80 2.46 -6.16
CA GLN A 86 -4.34 3.59 -6.95
C GLN A 86 -3.84 4.70 -6.02
N LEU A 87 -4.60 5.05 -4.96
CA LEU A 87 -4.22 6.04 -3.96
C LEU A 87 -2.90 5.69 -3.27
N MET A 88 -2.71 4.42 -2.87
CA MET A 88 -1.46 3.97 -2.27
C MET A 88 -0.28 4.07 -3.23
N GLY A 89 -0.51 3.86 -4.53
CA GLY A 89 0.49 4.15 -5.58
C GLY A 89 0.90 5.63 -5.60
N TRP A 90 -0.06 6.55 -5.56
CA TRP A 90 0.21 7.99 -5.50
C TRP A 90 1.01 8.38 -4.24
N VAL A 91 0.59 7.90 -3.07
CA VAL A 91 1.29 8.15 -1.81
C VAL A 91 2.73 7.64 -1.86
N ARG A 92 2.96 6.45 -2.43
CA ARG A 92 4.30 5.89 -2.62
C ARG A 92 5.19 6.78 -3.47
N VAL A 93 4.69 7.29 -4.59
CA VAL A 93 5.45 8.20 -5.46
C VAL A 93 5.86 9.46 -4.69
N PHE A 94 4.92 10.09 -3.98
CA PHE A 94 5.22 11.28 -3.17
C PHE A 94 6.16 11.00 -2.01
N ALA A 95 6.03 9.84 -1.35
CA ALA A 95 6.92 9.42 -0.28
C ALA A 95 8.35 9.20 -0.79
N SER A 96 8.51 8.52 -1.93
CA SER A 96 9.82 8.28 -2.55
C SER A 96 10.49 9.58 -3.01
N VAL A 97 9.74 10.48 -3.66
CA VAL A 97 10.24 11.81 -4.02
C VAL A 97 10.57 12.63 -2.76
N GLY A 98 9.72 12.57 -1.75
CA GLY A 98 9.91 13.24 -0.46
C GLY A 98 11.17 12.76 0.26
N MET A 99 11.49 11.47 0.22
CA MET A 99 12.72 10.90 0.79
C MET A 99 13.97 11.39 0.05
N LEU A 100 13.91 11.50 -1.28
CA LEU A 100 15.03 11.99 -2.10
C LEU A 100 15.28 13.49 -1.92
N VAL A 101 14.21 14.28 -1.72
CA VAL A 101 14.30 15.75 -1.61
C VAL A 101 14.50 16.22 -0.16
N LYS A 102 13.82 15.59 0.81
CA LYS A 102 13.97 15.92 2.23
C LYS A 102 14.83 14.87 2.91
N ASN A 103 16.11 15.21 3.12
CA ASN A 103 16.96 14.47 4.04
C ASN A 103 16.64 14.85 5.50
N LYS A 104 15.36 14.73 5.89
CA LYS A 104 15.01 14.72 7.32
C LYS A 104 15.36 13.33 7.83
N GLY A 105 16.65 13.17 8.16
CA GLY A 105 17.11 12.03 8.94
C GLY A 105 16.25 11.87 10.20
N TRP A 106 16.27 10.66 10.76
CA TRP A 106 15.51 10.27 11.95
C TRP A 106 15.51 11.42 12.97
N GLN A 107 14.37 12.09 13.12
CA GLN A 107 14.27 13.22 14.06
C GLN A 107 14.58 12.65 15.45
N LYS A 108 15.44 13.33 16.22
CA LYS A 108 15.70 12.91 17.61
C LYS A 108 14.36 12.87 18.33
N LEU A 109 13.93 11.67 18.73
CA LEU A 109 12.78 11.48 19.60
C LEU A 109 13.16 12.08 20.95
N GLU A 110 12.80 13.35 21.17
CA GLU A 110 12.98 14.00 22.46
C GLU A 110 12.08 13.28 23.47
N ARG A 111 12.73 12.54 24.37
CA ARG A 111 12.02 11.85 25.46
C ARG A 111 11.53 12.91 26.44
N LYS A 112 10.25 13.25 26.37
CA LYS A 112 9.59 14.02 27.41
C LYS A 112 9.33 13.07 28.58
N GLY A 113 10.13 13.19 29.64
CA GLY A 113 9.92 12.44 30.88
C GLY A 113 8.55 12.76 31.48
N PHE A 114 7.93 11.79 32.13
CA PHE A 114 6.71 12.05 32.90
C PHE A 114 7.06 13.04 34.01
N ALA A 115 6.33 14.16 34.09
CA ALA A 115 6.50 15.11 35.18
C ALA A 115 6.25 14.38 36.50
N SER A 116 7.26 14.33 37.36
CA SER A 116 7.12 13.82 38.72
C SER A 116 6.09 14.69 39.44
N GLY A 117 4.85 14.19 39.56
CA GLY A 117 3.89 14.69 40.53
C GLY A 117 4.46 14.57 41.93
N PRO A 118 4.07 15.43 42.88
CA PRO A 118 4.75 15.60 44.15
C PRO A 118 4.81 14.27 44.92
N ALA A 119 6.05 13.83 45.19
CA ALA A 119 6.35 12.72 46.07
C ALA A 119 5.94 13.09 47.50
N ASN A 120 4.71 12.80 47.88
CA ASN A 120 4.24 12.88 49.26
C ASN A 120 3.06 11.94 49.49
N ALA A 121 3.34 10.64 49.64
CA ALA A 121 2.40 9.70 50.25
C ALA A 121 3.11 8.40 50.68
N VAL A 122 4.15 8.48 51.51
CA VAL A 122 4.52 7.34 52.36
C VAL A 122 4.61 7.84 53.80
N ARG A 123 3.44 7.85 54.43
CA ARG A 123 3.27 8.09 55.87
C ARG A 123 3.87 6.89 56.60
N LYS A 124 4.85 7.17 57.46
CA LYS A 124 5.39 6.22 58.44
C LYS A 124 4.24 5.54 59.20
N VAL A 125 4.27 4.21 59.27
CA VAL A 125 3.72 3.39 60.35
C VAL A 125 4.81 2.41 60.75
#